data_AF-A0A9Q4FMS3-F1
#
_entry.id   AF-A0A9Q4FMS3-F1
#
_cell.length_a   1.000
_cell.length_b   1.000
_cell.length_c   1.000
_cell.angle_alpha   90.00
_cell.angle_beta   90.00
_cell.angle_gamma   90.00
#
_symmetry.space_group_name_H-M   'P 1'
#
loop_
_entity.id
_entity.type
_entity.pdbx_description
1 polymer ?
#
loop_
_entity_poly.entity_id
_entity_poly.type
_entity_poly.pdbx_seq_one_letter_code
_entity_poly.pdbx_strand_id
1 'polypeptide(L)'
;MKEVYNPHDKFFKEIFGKVEVTKDFIENYLPENILKIIDTNTLEPQKDSFITEDLEEIFSDMLFKVNINNKEGYIYLLFEHKSYKEKNISFQLLKYM
;
A
#
# COMPACT_ATOMS: atom_id res chain seq x y z
N MET A 1 -11.63 -19.69 -16.46
CA MET A 1 -11.17 -19.59 -15.05
C MET A 1 -9.65 -19.58 -15.08
N LYS A 2 -9.04 -18.39 -15.01
CA LYS A 2 -7.60 -18.30 -14.81
C LYS A 2 -7.37 -18.33 -13.30
N GLU A 3 -6.77 -19.39 -12.79
CA GLU A 3 -6.16 -19.35 -11.46
C GLU A 3 -5.04 -18.31 -11.53
N VAL A 4 -5.31 -17.09 -11.04
CA VAL A 4 -4.27 -16.08 -10.85
C VAL A 4 -3.50 -16.48 -9.58
N TYR A 5 -2.55 -17.39 -9.75
CA TYR A 5 -1.63 -17.78 -8.68
C TYR A 5 -0.61 -16.64 -8.50
N ASN A 6 -0.92 -15.68 -7.62
CA ASN A 6 -0.05 -14.55 -7.33
C ASN A 6 0.54 -14.69 -5.91
N PRO A 7 1.55 -15.56 -5.72
CA PRO A 7 2.09 -15.87 -4.39
C PRO A 7 2.73 -14.65 -3.74
N HIS A 8 3.26 -13.73 -4.55
CA HIS A 8 3.78 -12.46 -4.09
C HIS A 8 2.67 -11.58 -3.54
N ASP A 9 1.53 -11.48 -4.23
CA ASP A 9 0.40 -10.68 -3.75
C ASP A 9 -0.10 -11.16 -2.39
N LYS A 10 -0.32 -12.47 -2.27
CA LYS A 10 -0.71 -13.09 -1.00
C LYS A 10 0.32 -12.82 0.10
N PHE A 11 1.61 -12.96 -0.21
CA PHE A 11 2.69 -12.69 0.75
C PHE A 11 2.68 -11.22 1.22
N PHE A 12 2.53 -10.26 0.30
CA PHE A 12 2.47 -8.84 0.66
C PHE A 12 1.26 -8.53 1.53
N LYS A 13 0.07 -9.00 1.14
CA LYS A 13 -1.16 -8.81 1.92
C LYS A 13 -1.08 -9.47 3.31
N GLU A 14 -0.46 -10.64 3.44
CA GLU A 14 -0.28 -11.31 4.74
C GLU A 14 0.72 -10.60 5.65
N ILE A 15 1.78 -10.00 5.09
CA ILE A 15 2.81 -9.29 5.86
C ILE A 15 2.32 -7.91 6.25
N PHE A 16 1.95 -7.08 5.27
CA PHE A 16 1.54 -5.70 5.50
C PHE A 16 0.10 -5.59 6.05
N GLY A 17 -0.66 -6.69 6.01
CA GLY A 17 -1.90 -6.83 6.79
C GLY A 17 -1.69 -6.74 8.30
N LYS A 18 -0.45 -6.96 8.78
CA LYS A 18 -0.09 -6.77 10.18
C LYS A 18 0.29 -5.32 10.42
N VAL A 19 -0.48 -4.65 11.27
CA VAL A 19 -0.27 -3.23 11.62
C VAL A 19 1.14 -2.95 12.11
N GLU A 20 1.71 -3.84 12.93
CA GLU A 20 3.08 -3.72 13.45
C GLU A 20 4.11 -3.65 12.32
N VAL A 21 3.99 -4.52 11.32
CA VAL A 21 4.93 -4.56 10.20
C VAL A 21 4.81 -3.32 9.33
N THR A 22 3.58 -2.87 9.06
CA THR A 22 3.35 -1.66 8.27
C THR A 22 3.81 -0.41 9.01
N LYS A 23 3.61 -0.36 10.33
CA LYS A 23 4.13 0.70 11.18
C LYS A 23 5.65 0.77 11.12
N ASP A 24 6.33 -0.37 11.33
CA ASP A 24 7.79 -0.44 11.23
C ASP A 24 8.28 -0.02 9.84
N PHE A 25 7.59 -0.43 8.78
CA PHE A 25 7.92 -0.02 7.41
C PHE A 25 7.81 1.51 7.24
N ILE A 26 6.72 2.11 7.68
CA ILE A 26 6.53 3.56 7.60
C ILE A 26 7.65 4.29 8.36
N GLU A 27 7.93 3.89 9.60
CA GLU A 27 8.91 4.53 10.47
C GLU A 27 10.36 4.40 9.98
N ASN A 28 10.70 3.32 9.27
CA ASN A 28 12.06 3.11 8.76
C ASN A 28 12.31 3.72 7.37
N TYR A 29 11.28 3.82 6.52
CA TYR A 29 11.47 4.21 5.11
C TYR A 29 10.95 5.61 4.76
N LEU A 30 10.03 6.20 5.54
CA LEU A 30 9.59 7.56 5.27
C LEU A 30 10.58 8.60 5.81
N PRO A 31 10.79 9.72 5.10
CA PRO A 31 11.56 10.85 5.61
C PRO A 31 11.00 11.39 6.94
N GLU A 32 11.88 11.82 7.84
CA GLU A 32 11.51 12.33 9.18
C GLU A 32 10.46 13.45 9.14
N ASN A 33 10.50 14.32 8.13
CA ASN A 33 9.54 15.42 7.99
C ASN A 33 8.11 14.93 7.73
N ILE A 34 7.96 13.76 7.09
CA ILE A 34 6.66 13.12 6.87
C ILE A 34 6.25 12.34 8.13
N LEU A 35 7.19 11.66 8.79
CA LEU A 35 6.90 10.95 10.03
C LEU A 35 6.40 11.88 11.15
N LYS A 36 6.94 13.10 11.24
CA LYS A 36 6.51 14.10 12.25
C LYS A 36 5.04 14.49 12.15
N ILE A 37 4.42 14.33 10.98
CA ILE A 37 3.01 14.68 10.76
C ILE A 37 2.08 13.47 10.80
N ILE A 38 2.60 12.25 10.80
CA ILE A 38 1.81 11.01 10.82
C ILE A 38 1.82 10.42 12.22
N ASP A 39 0.64 10.20 12.81
CA ASP A 39 0.51 9.45 14.06
C ASP A 39 0.41 7.94 13.76
N THR A 40 1.56 7.27 13.72
CA THR A 40 1.65 5.84 13.39
C THR A 40 0.93 4.92 14.38
N ASN A 41 0.56 5.40 15.58
CA ASN A 41 -0.22 4.62 16.53
C ASN A 41 -1.70 4.52 16.17
N THR A 42 -2.16 5.38 15.26
CA THR A 42 -3.55 5.40 14.77
C THR A 42 -3.73 4.62 13.47
N LEU A 43 -2.70 3.89 13.05
CA LEU A 43 -2.67 3.13 11.81
C LEU A 43 -3.68 1.97 11.86
N GLU A 44 -4.68 2.00 10.97
CA GLU A 44 -5.75 1.02 10.90
C GLU A 44 -5.95 0.52 9.46
N PRO A 45 -5.79 -0.78 9.18
CA PRO A 45 -5.95 -1.34 7.84
C PRO A 45 -7.41 -1.29 7.42
N GLN A 46 -7.67 -0.77 6.23
CA GLN A 46 -8.99 -0.68 5.62
C GLN A 46 -9.12 -1.84 4.62
N LYS A 47 -9.72 -2.95 5.06
CA LYS A 47 -9.78 -4.20 4.29
C LYS A 47 -10.77 -4.22 3.12
N ASP A 48 -11.69 -3.26 3.05
CA ASP A 48 -12.86 -3.34 2.15
C ASP A 48 -13.19 -2.02 1.43
N SER A 49 -12.21 -1.13 1.25
CA SER A 49 -12.47 0.26 0.89
C SER A 49 -11.87 0.65 -0.46
N PHE A 50 -12.74 0.74 -1.48
CA PHE A 50 -12.56 1.54 -2.71
C PHE A 50 -11.51 1.09 -3.72
N ILE A 51 -11.12 -0.16 -3.74
CA ILE A 51 -10.31 -0.67 -4.85
C ILE A 51 -11.26 -1.26 -5.90
N THR A 52 -11.20 -0.73 -7.12
CA THR A 52 -11.86 -1.33 -8.28
C THR A 52 -11.26 -2.70 -8.57
N GLU A 53 -12.09 -3.71 -8.88
CA GLU A 53 -11.67 -5.10 -9.18
C GLU A 53 -10.48 -5.19 -10.17
N ASP A 54 -10.42 -4.27 -11.14
CA ASP A 54 -9.33 -4.17 -12.13
C ASP A 54 -7.95 -3.82 -11.53
N LEU A 55 -7.90 -3.16 -10.37
CA LEU A 55 -6.66 -2.82 -9.65
C LEU A 55 -6.23 -3.94 -8.70
N GLU A 56 -7.18 -4.64 -8.05
CA GLU A 56 -6.88 -5.78 -7.17
C GLU A 56 -6.21 -6.94 -7.93
N GLU A 57 -6.57 -7.18 -9.20
CA GLU A 57 -6.00 -8.27 -9.99
C GLU A 57 -4.52 -8.04 -10.36
N ILE A 58 -4.08 -6.78 -10.40
CA ILE A 58 -2.77 -6.41 -10.94
C ILE A 58 -1.78 -6.01 -9.82
N PHE A 59 -2.28 -5.52 -8.67
CA PHE A 59 -1.44 -4.97 -7.59
C PHE A 59 -1.81 -5.48 -6.22
N SER A 60 -0.82 -5.50 -5.33
CA SER A 60 -1.05 -5.63 -3.89
C SER A 60 -1.26 -4.24 -3.33
N ASP A 61 -2.52 -3.88 -3.18
CA ASP A 61 -2.92 -2.64 -2.57
C ASP A 61 -3.37 -2.83 -1.13
N MET A 62 -2.98 -1.85 -0.32
CA MET A 62 -3.38 -1.77 1.07
C MET A 62 -3.64 -0.32 1.45
N LEU A 63 -4.88 -0.06 1.85
CA LEU A 63 -5.27 1.24 2.37
C LEU A 63 -5.20 1.21 3.89
N PHE A 64 -4.57 2.22 4.48
CA PHE A 64 -4.53 2.41 5.92
C PHE A 64 -5.12 3.76 6.26
N LYS A 65 -6.04 3.78 7.20
CA LYS A 65 -6.50 4.99 7.86
C LYS A 65 -5.47 5.37 8.92
N VAL A 66 -5.15 6.65 9.01
CA VAL A 66 -4.19 7.19 9.98
C VAL A 66 -4.46 8.66 10.22
N ASN A 67 -4.10 9.19 11.39
CA ASN A 67 -4.14 10.62 11.63
C ASN A 67 -2.89 11.29 11.04
N ILE A 68 -3.10 12.28 10.17
CA ILE A 68 -2.06 13.13 9.59
C ILE A 68 -2.36 14.57 9.99
N ASN A 69 -1.43 15.24 10.69
CA ASN A 69 -1.61 16.59 11.23
C ASN A 69 -2.93 16.76 12.02
N ASN A 70 -3.20 15.83 12.95
CA ASN A 70 -4.41 15.80 13.78
C ASN A 70 -5.74 15.73 12.99
N LYS A 71 -5.69 15.30 11.73
CA LYS A 71 -6.85 15.06 10.89
C LYS A 71 -6.84 13.63 10.39
N GLU A 72 -8.02 13.08 10.19
CA GLU A 72 -8.16 11.80 9.54
C GLU A 72 -7.59 11.88 8.11
N GLY A 73 -6.74 10.91 7.78
CA GLY A 73 -6.11 10.77 6.47
C GLY A 73 -5.89 9.30 6.14
N TYR A 74 -5.32 9.07 4.96
CA TYR A 74 -5.09 7.73 4.46
C TYR A 74 -3.69 7.60 3.88
N ILE A 75 -3.06 6.45 4.14
CA ILE A 75 -1.84 6.00 3.48
C ILE A 75 -2.23 4.85 2.57
N TYR A 76 -1.92 4.99 1.29
CA TYR A 76 -2.12 3.94 0.30
C TYR A 76 -0.77 3.33 -0.06
N LEU A 77 -0.61 2.04 0.22
CA LEU A 77 0.56 1.27 -0.20
C LEU A 77 0.21 0.51 -1.47
N LEU A 78 0.91 0.87 -2.55
CA LEU A 78 0.82 0.20 -3.83
C LEU A 78 2.08 -0.61 -4.06
N PHE A 79 1.98 -1.93 -3.98
CA PHE A 79 3.08 -2.83 -4.29
C PHE A 79 2.86 -3.53 -5.64
N GLU A 80 3.88 -3.44 -6.49
CA GLU A 80 3.94 -4.15 -7.75
C GLU A 80 5.25 -4.94 -7.85
N HIS A 81 5.14 -6.25 -8.07
CA HIS A 81 6.30 -7.08 -8.33
C HIS A 81 6.63 -7.09 -9.83
N LYS A 82 7.62 -6.28 -10.24
CA LYS A 82 8.12 -6.23 -11.62
C LYS A 82 9.32 -7.17 -11.83
N SER A 83 9.15 -8.22 -12.61
CA SER A 83 10.26 -9.12 -12.99
C SER A 83 11.22 -8.50 -14.03
N TYR A 84 10.81 -7.41 -14.68
CA TYR A 84 11.60 -6.71 -15.71
C TYR A 84 11.49 -5.20 -15.54
N LYS A 85 12.51 -4.47 -16.00
CA LYS A 85 12.48 -3.00 -16.01
C LYS A 85 11.51 -2.51 -17.09
N GLU A 86 10.40 -1.91 -16.67
CA GLU A 86 9.41 -1.32 -17.57
C GLU A 86 9.87 0.07 -18.01
N LYS A 87 9.88 0.33 -19.33
CA LYS A 87 10.38 1.59 -19.88
C LYS A 87 9.45 2.77 -19.60
N ASN A 88 8.17 2.49 -19.37
CA ASN A 88 7.09 3.48 -19.24
C ASN A 88 6.52 3.55 -17.81
N ILE A 89 7.37 3.37 -16.78
CA ILE A 89 6.93 3.30 -15.38
C ILE A 89 6.11 4.53 -14.95
N SER A 90 6.45 5.73 -15.45
CA SER A 90 5.70 6.95 -15.15
C SER A 90 4.26 6.94 -15.68
N PHE A 91 4.04 6.40 -16.89
CA PHE A 91 2.68 6.27 -17.44
C PHE A 91 1.86 5.21 -16.72
N GLN A 92 2.54 4.18 -16.22
CA GLN A 92 1.90 3.18 -15.40
C GLN A 92 1.47 3.76 -14.04
N LEU A 93 2.32 4.58 -13.41
CA LEU A 93 1.98 5.28 -12.18
C LEU A 93 0.73 6.17 -12.32
N LEU A 94 0.56 6.81 -13.48
CA LEU A 94 -0.63 7.61 -13.78
C LEU A 94 -1.92 6.79 -13.88
N LYS A 95 -1.86 5.48 -14.11
CA LYS A 95 -3.07 4.63 -14.10
C LYS A 95 -3.60 4.39 -12.69
N TYR A 96 -2.83 4.75 -11.66
CA TYR A 96 -3.19 4.55 -10.25
C TYR A 96 -3.80 5.79 -9.60
N MET A 97 -3.78 6.94 -10.29
CA MET A 97 -4.28 8.23 -9.83
C MET A 97 -5.59 8.59 -10.53
#